data_AF-A0A142XEV9-F1
#
_entry.id   AF-A0A142XEV9-F1
#
_cell.length_a   1.000
_cell.length_b   1.000
_cell.length_c   1.000
_cell.angle_alpha   90.00
_cell.angle_beta   90.00
_cell.angle_gamma   90.00
#
_symmetry.space_group_name_H-M   'P 1'
#
loop_
_entity.id
_entity.type
_entity.pdbx_description
1 polymer ?
#
loop_
_entity_poly.entity_id
_entity_poly.type
_entity_poly.pdbx_seq_one_letter_code
_entity_poly.pdbx_strand_id
1 'polypeptide(L)'
;MRSQTPWAPNPGPQSLAYLSDADELYYGGAAGGGKTQLAIGLAITAHRDSLILRRRAVDAKSLSKAIKGLNCGSWKWNGSGGELRTTDGRTVEVGGCEHIGDESKYQGNPHDLIVFDELPHFAESQYTFIIGWNRPLDPRKNPDQRCRVVCPGNPPTDPEGEWVLRRWRAWMPGAERPAKPGELRWYTTIAGEEIECETGATIIHKDVAYTPRSRTFIPARLEDNPDLMRTGYAATLESMPEPLRSMLRHGDMMASRQDDRWQLVPTKWVHEANKRWLARKDKPGTLRSLGVDVAMMGADQTAIAVRHGEKEPERGATIGRIVKRKGKDTPDGQAIVALLMSTSWGEDGEQKCQTNIDAIGIGKSAVDVAKVMGLKNINPIVVSNSSHWRDPRFPAMKFMNVRAAMMWRVRSLLDPEGGPPETRLALPPDPELMADLTAPRYSMKVGGLAVESKEDIRERIGRSTDVGDAVALACWVQAQPVVAIV
;
A
#
# COMPACT_ATOMS: atom_id res chain seq x y z
N MET A 1 40.24 19.96 -26.17
CA MET A 1 39.10 19.30 -26.83
C MET A 1 37.85 19.62 -26.02
N ARG A 2 36.82 20.23 -26.60
CA ARG A 2 35.56 20.51 -25.87
C ARG A 2 34.97 19.17 -25.43
N SER A 3 34.81 18.95 -24.12
CA SER A 3 34.17 17.76 -23.58
C SER A 3 32.73 17.72 -24.10
N GLN A 4 32.44 16.82 -25.04
CA GLN A 4 31.05 16.46 -25.31
C GLN A 4 30.51 15.91 -23.99
N THR A 5 29.47 16.53 -23.46
CA THR A 5 28.72 15.97 -22.34
C THR A 5 28.23 14.59 -22.81
N PRO A 6 28.60 13.49 -22.14
CA PRO A 6 28.35 12.14 -22.65
C PRO A 6 26.86 11.78 -22.71
N TRP A 7 26.00 12.65 -22.17
CA TRP A 7 24.58 12.42 -22.04
C TRP A 7 23.81 13.75 -21.98
N ALA A 8 22.60 13.78 -22.54
CA ALA A 8 21.65 14.88 -22.42
C ALA A 8 20.23 14.31 -22.31
N PRO A 9 19.31 14.99 -21.60
CA PRO A 9 17.93 14.52 -21.48
C PRO A 9 17.18 14.74 -22.79
N ASN A 10 16.25 13.83 -23.10
CA ASN A 10 15.26 14.01 -24.15
C ASN A 10 14.37 15.24 -23.83
N PRO A 11 13.97 16.01 -24.85
CA PRO A 11 12.98 17.06 -24.69
C PRO A 11 11.67 16.53 -24.09
N GLY A 12 10.98 17.37 -23.31
CA GLY A 12 9.71 16.99 -22.67
C GLY A 12 9.93 16.40 -21.28
N PRO A 13 9.20 15.33 -20.89
CA PRO A 13 9.20 14.83 -19.51
C PRO A 13 10.58 14.52 -18.92
N GLN A 14 11.52 13.98 -19.70
CA GLN A 14 12.86 13.65 -19.18
C GLN A 14 13.65 14.92 -18.82
N SER A 15 13.58 15.97 -19.66
CA SER A 15 14.17 17.27 -19.36
C SER A 15 13.51 17.97 -18.16
N LEU A 16 12.18 17.88 -18.03
CA LEU A 16 11.45 18.39 -16.86
C LEU A 16 11.88 17.68 -15.58
N ALA A 17 12.02 16.35 -15.63
CA ALA A 17 12.48 15.53 -14.52
C ALA A 17 13.94 15.82 -14.14
N TYR A 18 14.81 16.01 -15.13
CA TYR A 18 16.21 16.38 -14.91
C TYR A 18 16.33 17.72 -14.17
N LEU A 19 15.57 18.73 -14.61
CA LEU A 19 15.60 20.08 -14.06
C LEU A 19 14.76 20.29 -12.80
N SER A 20 13.83 19.38 -12.49
CA SER A 20 12.92 19.48 -11.35
C SER A 20 13.64 19.79 -10.03
N ASP A 21 13.04 20.69 -9.25
CA ASP A 21 13.49 21.10 -7.91
C ASP A 21 12.97 20.19 -6.78
N ALA A 22 12.25 19.12 -7.11
CA ALA A 22 11.71 18.21 -6.10
C ALA A 22 12.81 17.45 -5.36
N ASP A 23 12.67 17.36 -4.03
CA ASP A 23 13.50 16.52 -3.17
C ASP A 23 13.21 15.03 -3.41
N GLU A 24 11.96 14.68 -3.70
CA GLU A 24 11.50 13.34 -4.08
C GLU A 24 10.73 13.38 -5.41
N LEU A 25 11.32 12.82 -6.46
CA LEU A 25 10.72 12.79 -7.80
C LEU A 25 10.34 11.35 -8.18
N TYR A 26 9.07 11.10 -8.47
CA TYR A 26 8.67 9.89 -9.20
C TYR A 26 8.62 10.20 -10.69
N TYR A 27 9.31 9.39 -11.50
CA TYR A 27 9.40 9.60 -12.93
C TYR A 27 9.05 8.33 -13.70
N GLY A 28 8.13 8.44 -14.65
CA GLY A 28 7.74 7.30 -15.49
C GLY A 28 6.25 7.04 -15.54
N GLY A 29 5.83 5.85 -15.13
CA GLY A 29 4.46 5.39 -15.31
C GLY A 29 4.31 4.47 -16.51
N ALA A 30 4.94 4.71 -17.66
CA ALA A 30 4.92 3.76 -18.78
C ALA A 30 6.31 3.19 -19.10
N ALA A 31 6.34 2.03 -19.75
CA ALA A 31 7.55 1.41 -20.27
C ALA A 31 8.18 2.29 -21.36
N GLY A 32 9.50 2.27 -21.44
CA GLY A 32 10.25 2.91 -22.52
C GLY A 32 10.45 4.43 -22.42
N GLY A 33 9.85 5.13 -21.45
CA GLY A 33 10.00 6.58 -21.28
C GLY A 33 11.35 7.10 -20.76
N GLY A 34 12.47 6.37 -20.95
CA GLY A 34 13.80 6.89 -20.60
C GLY A 34 14.15 6.92 -19.11
N LYS A 35 13.45 6.14 -18.26
CA LYS A 35 13.56 6.22 -16.80
C LYS A 35 14.95 5.91 -16.25
N THR A 36 15.52 4.77 -16.62
CA THR A 36 16.88 4.39 -16.21
C THR A 36 17.94 5.34 -16.78
N GLN A 37 17.73 5.90 -17.98
CA GLN A 37 18.64 6.88 -18.55
C GLN A 37 18.63 8.21 -17.79
N LEU A 38 17.49 8.65 -17.27
CA LEU A 38 17.42 9.83 -16.40
C LEU A 38 18.29 9.65 -15.14
N ALA A 39 18.20 8.48 -14.50
CA ALA A 39 19.00 8.15 -13.32
C ALA A 39 20.51 8.23 -13.61
N ILE A 40 20.95 7.59 -14.70
CA ILE A 40 22.35 7.60 -15.13
C ILE A 40 22.80 9.02 -15.46
N GLY A 41 21.99 9.76 -16.24
CA GLY A 41 22.27 11.13 -16.64
C GLY A 41 22.50 12.04 -15.44
N LEU A 42 21.55 12.06 -14.50
CA LEU A 42 21.68 12.85 -13.26
C LEU A 42 22.96 12.50 -12.48
N ALA A 43 23.28 11.21 -12.35
CA ALA A 43 24.44 10.75 -11.61
C ALA A 43 25.78 11.20 -12.23
N ILE A 44 25.87 11.24 -13.57
CA ILE A 44 27.13 11.58 -14.26
C ILE A 44 27.26 13.06 -14.63
N THR A 45 26.16 13.84 -14.63
CA THR A 45 26.20 15.26 -15.03
C THR A 45 25.86 16.25 -13.92
N ALA A 46 24.94 15.92 -13.00
CA ALA A 46 24.36 16.88 -12.05
C ALA A 46 24.73 16.64 -10.58
N HIS A 47 25.08 15.40 -10.23
CA HIS A 47 25.29 14.96 -8.85
C HIS A 47 26.76 14.54 -8.62
N ARG A 48 27.24 14.56 -7.37
CA ARG A 48 28.66 14.29 -7.06
C ARG A 48 28.85 12.88 -6.54
N ASP A 49 28.01 12.47 -5.61
CA ASP A 49 28.03 11.14 -5.00
C ASP A 49 26.63 10.53 -5.11
N SER A 50 26.50 9.55 -6.00
CA SER A 50 25.22 8.97 -6.40
C SER A 50 25.12 7.51 -6.04
N LEU A 51 23.96 7.10 -5.52
CA LEU A 51 23.59 5.71 -5.31
C LEU A 51 22.43 5.34 -6.25
N ILE A 52 22.57 4.26 -7.01
CA ILE A 52 21.50 3.70 -7.84
C ILE A 52 21.21 2.26 -7.42
N LEU A 53 20.00 2.03 -6.95
CA LEU A 53 19.55 0.75 -6.42
C LEU A 53 18.56 0.08 -7.35
N ARG A 54 18.66 -1.25 -7.43
CA ARG A 54 17.60 -2.16 -7.87
C ARG A 54 17.19 -3.03 -6.69
N ARG A 55 15.95 -3.52 -6.66
CA ARG A 55 15.51 -4.45 -5.60
C ARG A 55 16.40 -5.70 -5.61
N ARG A 56 16.36 -6.48 -6.69
CA ARG A 56 17.19 -7.69 -6.81
C ARG A 56 18.60 -7.32 -7.28
N ALA A 57 19.62 -7.89 -6.63
CA ALA A 57 21.01 -7.57 -6.95
C ALA A 57 21.38 -7.97 -8.39
N VAL A 58 20.83 -9.07 -8.90
CA VAL A 58 21.09 -9.55 -10.26
C VAL A 58 20.63 -8.56 -11.34
N ASP A 59 19.57 -7.80 -11.08
CA ASP A 59 19.03 -6.81 -12.03
C ASP A 59 19.95 -5.57 -12.13
N ALA A 60 20.76 -5.30 -11.10
CA ALA A 60 21.74 -4.21 -11.11
C ALA A 60 22.89 -4.45 -12.11
N LYS A 61 23.09 -5.68 -12.59
CA LYS A 61 24.18 -6.04 -13.50
C LYS A 61 24.04 -5.43 -14.89
N SER A 62 22.82 -5.35 -15.42
CA SER A 62 22.56 -4.72 -16.72
C SER A 62 22.82 -3.22 -16.65
N LEU A 63 22.36 -2.57 -15.57
CA LEU A 63 22.63 -1.17 -15.26
C LEU A 63 24.13 -0.89 -15.13
N SER A 64 24.85 -1.71 -14.37
CA SER A 64 26.30 -1.61 -14.19
C SER A 64 27.06 -1.68 -15.53
N LYS A 65 26.65 -2.60 -16.42
CA LYS A 65 27.22 -2.69 -17.77
C LYS A 65 26.92 -1.45 -18.61
N ALA A 66 25.70 -0.91 -18.53
CA ALA A 66 25.31 0.28 -19.27
C ALA A 66 26.14 1.50 -18.83
N ILE A 67 26.29 1.72 -17.51
CA ILE A 67 27.10 2.81 -16.97
C ILE A 67 28.58 2.63 -17.34
N LYS A 68 29.14 1.43 -17.18
CA LYS A 68 30.51 1.14 -17.62
C LYS A 68 30.71 1.43 -19.11
N GLY A 69 29.73 1.14 -19.94
CA GLY A 69 29.78 1.35 -21.40
C GLY A 69 29.85 2.82 -21.83
N LEU A 70 29.53 3.78 -20.94
CA LEU A 70 29.65 5.21 -21.23
C LEU A 70 31.11 5.67 -21.34
N ASN A 71 32.07 4.88 -20.84
CA ASN A 71 33.51 5.18 -20.89
C ASN A 71 33.88 6.59 -20.36
N CYS A 72 33.15 7.10 -19.37
CA CYS A 72 33.35 8.41 -18.77
C CYS A 72 34.18 8.40 -17.47
N GLY A 73 34.88 7.30 -17.18
CA GLY A 73 35.63 7.11 -15.94
C GLY A 73 36.21 5.70 -15.76
N SER A 74 36.64 5.40 -14.54
CA SER A 74 37.08 4.07 -14.14
C SER A 74 35.97 3.32 -13.39
N TRP A 75 35.74 2.06 -13.75
CA TRP A 75 34.71 1.20 -13.16
C TRP A 75 35.33 0.11 -12.29
N LYS A 76 34.82 -0.07 -11.08
CA LYS A 76 35.17 -1.16 -10.16
C LYS A 76 33.94 -2.04 -9.89
N TRP A 77 34.05 -3.33 -10.15
CA TRP A 77 32.96 -4.29 -9.89
C TRP A 77 32.84 -4.64 -8.41
N ASN A 78 31.61 -4.85 -7.95
CA ASN A 78 31.29 -5.45 -6.66
C ASN A 78 30.06 -6.38 -6.81
N GLY A 79 30.30 -7.67 -7.03
CA GLY A 79 29.26 -8.64 -7.33
C GLY A 79 28.49 -8.28 -8.63
N SER A 80 27.17 -8.18 -8.53
CA SER A 80 26.30 -7.73 -9.64
C SER A 80 26.27 -6.20 -9.80
N GLY A 81 26.75 -5.45 -8.81
CA GLY A 81 26.86 -3.99 -8.82
C GLY A 81 28.29 -3.50 -9.08
N GLY A 82 28.56 -2.26 -8.68
CA GLY A 82 29.88 -1.67 -8.79
C GLY A 82 29.88 -0.16 -8.59
N GLU A 83 31.05 0.44 -8.73
CA GLU A 83 31.28 1.85 -8.54
C GLU A 83 31.96 2.44 -9.78
N LEU A 84 31.39 3.50 -10.34
CA LEU A 84 32.04 4.36 -11.31
C LEU A 84 32.68 5.53 -10.59
N ARG A 85 33.94 5.84 -10.95
CA ARG A 85 34.54 7.14 -10.68
C ARG A 85 34.76 7.88 -11.99
N THR A 86 34.04 8.98 -12.20
CA THR A 86 34.15 9.78 -13.44
C THR A 86 35.48 10.51 -13.51
N THR A 87 35.88 10.93 -14.72
CA THR A 87 37.11 11.73 -14.93
C THR A 87 37.11 13.06 -14.20
N ASP A 88 35.93 13.61 -13.88
CA ASP A 88 35.75 14.87 -13.14
C ASP A 88 35.46 14.66 -11.63
N GLY A 89 35.65 13.42 -11.16
CA GLY A 89 35.70 13.09 -9.74
C GLY A 89 34.36 12.82 -9.06
N ARG A 90 33.28 12.58 -9.83
CA ARG A 90 32.00 12.08 -9.31
C ARG A 90 32.08 10.58 -9.05
N THR A 91 31.24 10.10 -8.15
CA THR A 91 31.06 8.69 -7.83
C THR A 91 29.64 8.24 -8.13
N VAL A 92 29.50 7.05 -8.70
CA VAL A 92 28.20 6.40 -8.92
C VAL A 92 28.29 4.97 -8.43
N GLU A 93 27.72 4.72 -7.25
CA GLU A 93 27.53 3.38 -6.69
C GLU A 93 26.26 2.75 -7.28
N VAL A 94 26.37 1.48 -7.71
CA VAL A 94 25.26 0.66 -8.15
C VAL A 94 25.15 -0.56 -7.25
N GLY A 95 23.97 -0.77 -6.66
CA GLY A 95 23.76 -1.81 -5.66
C GLY A 95 22.41 -2.51 -5.77
N GLY A 96 22.25 -3.56 -4.95
CA GLY A 96 21.02 -4.32 -4.77
C GLY A 96 20.58 -4.28 -3.32
N CYS A 97 19.27 -4.25 -3.09
CA CYS A 97 18.68 -4.26 -1.75
C CYS A 97 17.53 -5.28 -1.78
N GLU A 98 17.82 -6.58 -1.72
CA GLU A 98 16.90 -7.65 -2.14
C GLU A 98 16.05 -8.19 -1.00
N HIS A 99 16.61 -8.25 0.20
CA HIS A 99 15.93 -8.69 1.41
C HIS A 99 15.67 -7.50 2.32
N ILE A 100 14.60 -7.55 3.11
CA ILE A 100 14.43 -6.61 4.23
C ILE A 100 15.63 -6.79 5.17
N GLY A 101 16.20 -5.67 5.64
CA GLY A 101 17.46 -5.63 6.38
C GLY A 101 18.67 -5.27 5.50
N ASP A 102 18.62 -5.49 4.18
CA ASP A 102 19.71 -5.09 3.28
C ASP A 102 19.95 -3.58 3.26
N GLU A 103 18.92 -2.79 3.58
CA GLU A 103 19.00 -1.33 3.70
C GLU A 103 20.07 -0.88 4.71
N SER A 104 20.38 -1.72 5.71
CA SER A 104 21.45 -1.46 6.70
C SER A 104 22.84 -1.31 6.06
N LYS A 105 23.07 -1.91 4.88
CA LYS A 105 24.34 -1.74 4.12
C LYS A 105 24.59 -0.29 3.72
N TYR A 106 23.51 0.49 3.56
CA TYR A 106 23.56 1.90 3.16
C TYR A 106 23.49 2.85 4.35
N GLN A 107 23.39 2.32 5.57
CA GLN A 107 23.33 3.12 6.78
C GLN A 107 24.60 3.96 6.94
N GLY A 108 24.42 5.27 7.15
CA GLY A 108 25.53 6.20 7.36
C GLY A 108 26.21 6.70 6.07
N ASN A 109 25.97 6.06 4.92
CA ASN A 109 26.64 6.36 3.66
C ASN A 109 25.96 7.53 2.92
N PRO A 110 26.59 8.72 2.89
CA PRO A 110 25.96 9.89 2.32
C PRO A 110 26.02 9.87 0.78
N HIS A 111 24.88 10.14 0.15
CA HIS A 111 24.76 10.35 -1.28
C HIS A 111 23.88 11.56 -1.53
N ASP A 112 24.32 12.48 -2.39
CA ASP A 112 23.51 13.62 -2.79
C ASP A 112 22.44 13.23 -3.82
N LEU A 113 22.62 12.12 -4.54
CA LEU A 113 21.57 11.48 -5.33
C LEU A 113 21.33 10.06 -4.84
N ILE A 114 20.08 9.73 -4.51
CA ILE A 114 19.66 8.35 -4.31
C ILE A 114 18.60 8.01 -5.35
N VAL A 115 18.81 6.93 -6.09
CA VAL A 115 17.88 6.44 -7.10
C VAL A 115 17.38 5.06 -6.72
N PHE A 116 16.06 4.89 -6.73
CA PHE A 116 15.40 3.59 -6.66
C PHE A 116 14.84 3.26 -8.04
N ASP A 117 15.61 2.54 -8.84
CA ASP A 117 15.18 2.14 -10.18
C ASP A 117 14.18 0.98 -10.08
N GLU A 118 13.00 1.17 -10.66
CA GLU A 118 11.79 0.37 -10.39
C GLU A 118 11.35 0.40 -8.93
N LEU A 119 11.11 1.61 -8.42
CA LEU A 119 10.67 1.84 -7.04
C LEU A 119 9.55 0.90 -6.54
N PRO A 120 8.49 0.57 -7.32
CA PRO A 120 7.42 -0.31 -6.84
C PRO A 120 7.87 -1.67 -6.32
N HIS A 121 9.06 -2.17 -6.70
CA HIS A 121 9.57 -3.44 -6.20
C HIS A 121 10.22 -3.34 -4.81
N PHE A 122 10.44 -2.13 -4.31
CA PHE A 122 10.98 -1.88 -2.97
C PHE A 122 9.87 -1.82 -1.93
N ALA A 123 10.17 -2.29 -0.73
CA ALA A 123 9.30 -2.04 0.42
C ALA A 123 9.45 -0.60 0.92
N GLU A 124 8.36 -0.02 1.43
CA GLU A 124 8.35 1.34 1.97
C GLU A 124 9.37 1.52 3.10
N SER A 125 9.56 0.51 3.95
CA SER A 125 10.53 0.54 5.05
C SER A 125 11.96 0.73 4.56
N GLN A 126 12.34 0.10 3.45
CA GLN A 126 13.67 0.23 2.89
C GLN A 126 13.87 1.59 2.25
N TYR A 127 12.86 2.04 1.50
CA TYR A 127 12.86 3.36 0.90
C TYR A 127 13.05 4.43 1.97
N THR A 128 12.18 4.44 2.99
CA THR A 128 12.19 5.44 4.07
C THR A 128 13.48 5.41 4.89
N PHE A 129 14.03 4.21 5.17
CA PHE A 129 15.30 4.06 5.87
C PHE A 129 16.48 4.64 5.08
N ILE A 130 16.59 4.29 3.79
CA ILE A 130 17.74 4.69 2.95
C ILE A 130 17.71 6.19 2.67
N ILE A 131 16.55 6.77 2.37
CA ILE A 131 16.47 8.23 2.10
C ILE A 131 16.79 9.08 3.33
N GLY A 132 16.73 8.51 4.54
CA GLY A 132 17.19 9.17 5.76
C GLY A 132 18.67 9.55 5.74
N TRP A 133 19.45 8.94 4.84
CA TRP A 133 20.88 9.21 4.65
C TRP A 133 21.17 10.10 3.43
N ASN A 134 20.16 10.62 2.73
CA ASN A 134 20.31 11.50 1.57
C ASN A 134 20.84 12.88 1.98
N ARG A 135 22.16 13.07 1.83
CA ARG A 135 22.92 14.27 2.23
C ARG A 135 24.23 14.32 1.44
N PRO A 136 24.87 15.50 1.27
CA PRO A 136 26.15 15.57 0.60
C PRO A 136 27.25 14.89 1.43
N LEU A 137 28.19 14.22 0.76
CA LEU A 137 29.37 13.61 1.41
C LEU A 137 30.31 14.68 2.00
N ASP A 138 30.57 15.75 1.25
CA ASP A 138 31.43 16.86 1.65
C ASP A 138 30.74 18.22 1.43
N PRO A 139 29.91 18.68 2.39
CA PRO A 139 29.21 19.96 2.30
C PRO A 139 30.15 21.17 2.40
N ARG A 140 31.39 21.01 2.89
CA ARG A 140 32.35 22.12 2.91
C ARG A 140 32.92 22.37 1.53
N LYS A 141 33.15 21.30 0.78
CA LYS A 141 33.67 21.37 -0.59
C LYS A 141 32.61 21.70 -1.63
N ASN A 142 31.37 21.28 -1.41
CA ASN A 142 30.25 21.52 -2.35
C ASN A 142 29.03 22.06 -1.57
N PRO A 143 29.07 23.30 -1.06
CA PRO A 143 28.03 23.85 -0.19
C PRO A 143 26.66 23.98 -0.88
N ASP A 144 26.66 24.18 -2.21
CA ASP A 144 25.45 24.37 -3.01
C ASP A 144 24.93 23.07 -3.64
N GLN A 145 25.54 21.92 -3.33
CA GLN A 145 25.11 20.63 -3.88
C GLN A 145 23.74 20.25 -3.30
N ARG A 146 22.71 20.34 -4.12
CA ARG A 146 21.36 19.88 -3.76
C ARG A 146 21.31 18.35 -3.63
N CYS A 147 20.45 17.88 -2.74
CA CYS A 147 20.18 16.46 -2.54
C CYS A 147 18.84 16.06 -3.13
N ARG A 148 18.79 14.92 -3.82
CA ARG A 148 17.57 14.42 -4.47
C ARG A 148 17.40 12.92 -4.30
N VAL A 149 16.15 12.51 -4.20
CA VAL A 149 15.71 11.13 -4.37
C VAL A 149 14.92 11.05 -5.67
N VAL A 150 15.34 10.18 -6.58
CA VAL A 150 14.67 9.99 -7.87
C VAL A 150 14.20 8.55 -7.99
N CYS A 151 12.93 8.39 -8.33
CA CYS A 151 12.22 7.12 -8.32
C CYS A 151 11.67 6.79 -9.70
N PRO A 152 12.52 6.27 -10.61
CA PRO A 152 12.06 5.60 -11.82
C PRO A 152 11.09 4.47 -11.50
N GLY A 153 9.92 4.45 -12.15
CA GLY A 153 8.98 3.34 -11.93
C GLY A 153 7.90 3.20 -12.98
N ASN A 154 7.25 2.04 -12.97
CA ASN A 154 5.98 1.74 -13.64
C ASN A 154 4.89 1.58 -12.56
N PRO A 155 3.60 1.38 -12.89
CA PRO A 155 2.59 1.12 -11.88
C PRO A 155 2.90 -0.19 -11.14
N PRO A 156 2.62 -0.28 -9.84
CA PRO A 156 2.92 -1.46 -9.03
C PRO A 156 2.09 -2.66 -9.50
N THR A 157 2.69 -3.78 -9.86
CA THR A 157 1.96 -5.01 -10.29
C THR A 157 1.41 -5.84 -9.14
N ASP A 158 1.80 -5.52 -7.91
CA ASP A 158 1.56 -6.31 -6.72
C ASP A 158 1.18 -5.41 -5.54
N PRO A 159 0.50 -5.96 -4.51
CA PRO A 159 0.12 -5.21 -3.31
C PRO A 159 1.32 -4.56 -2.60
N GLU A 160 2.49 -5.19 -2.64
CA GLU A 160 3.70 -4.73 -1.98
C GLU A 160 4.17 -3.37 -2.51
N GLY A 161 3.93 -3.05 -3.79
CA GLY A 161 4.21 -1.74 -4.38
C GLY A 161 3.13 -0.66 -4.19
N GLU A 162 1.98 -0.97 -3.58
CA GLU A 162 0.86 -0.02 -3.46
C GLU A 162 1.20 1.22 -2.63
N TRP A 163 2.18 1.13 -1.72
CA TRP A 163 2.63 2.29 -0.93
C TRP A 163 3.11 3.43 -1.82
N VAL A 164 3.61 3.15 -3.02
CA VAL A 164 3.99 4.19 -4.01
C VAL A 164 2.78 5.00 -4.44
N LEU A 165 1.61 4.37 -4.64
CA LEU A 165 0.37 5.07 -4.98
C LEU A 165 -0.13 5.95 -3.83
N ARG A 166 0.06 5.50 -2.58
CA ARG A 166 -0.23 6.31 -1.38
C ARG A 166 0.73 7.48 -1.26
N ARG A 167 2.04 7.25 -1.42
CA ARG A 167 3.06 8.29 -1.29
C ARG A 167 2.93 9.36 -2.39
N TRP A 168 2.55 8.99 -3.60
CA TRP A 168 2.27 9.95 -4.68
C TRP A 168 0.77 10.19 -4.90
N ARG A 169 -0.05 10.04 -3.85
CA ARG A 169 -1.52 10.10 -3.95
C ARG A 169 -2.05 11.37 -4.60
N ALA A 170 -1.42 12.52 -4.36
CA ALA A 170 -1.85 13.81 -4.91
C ALA A 170 -1.88 13.82 -6.45
N TRP A 171 -1.06 13.02 -7.12
CA TRP A 171 -1.03 12.93 -8.59
C TRP A 171 -1.83 11.74 -9.14
N MET A 172 -2.52 10.99 -8.28
CA MET A 172 -3.32 9.82 -8.68
C MET A 172 -4.80 10.19 -8.86
N PRO A 173 -5.54 9.50 -9.76
CA PRO A 173 -6.96 9.74 -9.96
C PRO A 173 -7.78 9.65 -8.66
N GLY A 174 -8.68 10.61 -8.45
CA GLY A 174 -9.57 10.66 -7.28
C GLY A 174 -8.92 11.16 -5.99
N ALA A 175 -7.77 11.84 -6.04
CA ALA A 175 -7.22 12.55 -4.89
C ALA A 175 -8.15 13.68 -4.45
N GLU A 176 -8.23 13.95 -3.14
CA GLU A 176 -9.04 15.06 -2.61
C GLU A 176 -8.53 16.42 -3.09
N ARG A 177 -7.19 16.56 -3.14
CA ARG A 177 -6.48 17.75 -3.62
C ARG A 177 -5.52 17.39 -4.76
N PRO A 178 -6.03 17.14 -5.99
CA PRO A 178 -5.21 16.66 -7.08
C PRO A 178 -4.12 17.69 -7.47
N ALA A 179 -2.94 17.18 -7.83
CA ALA A 179 -1.79 17.94 -8.29
C ALA A 179 -1.52 17.64 -9.76
N LYS A 180 -1.06 18.65 -10.51
CA LYS A 180 -0.66 18.48 -11.91
C LYS A 180 0.68 17.77 -12.01
N PRO A 181 0.96 17.06 -13.11
CA PRO A 181 2.31 16.60 -13.42
C PRO A 181 3.38 17.68 -13.25
N GLY A 182 4.43 17.40 -12.49
CA GLY A 182 5.52 18.33 -12.19
C GLY A 182 5.21 19.40 -11.13
N GLU A 183 3.96 19.51 -10.66
CA GLU A 183 3.61 20.38 -9.52
C GLU A 183 4.29 19.86 -8.26
N LEU A 184 4.86 20.76 -7.46
CA LEU A 184 5.46 20.42 -6.17
C LEU A 184 4.37 20.36 -5.09
N ARG A 185 4.44 19.35 -4.23
CA ARG A 185 3.70 19.27 -2.98
C ARG A 185 4.67 18.99 -1.84
N TRP A 186 4.35 19.43 -0.63
CA TRP A 186 5.26 19.39 0.50
C TRP A 186 4.75 18.44 1.56
N TYR A 187 5.61 17.58 2.07
CA TYR A 187 5.24 16.55 3.03
C TYR A 187 6.23 16.52 4.18
N THR A 188 5.72 16.27 5.38
CA THR A 188 6.55 15.95 6.54
C THR A 188 5.89 14.86 7.37
N THR A 189 6.64 14.27 8.30
CA THR A 189 6.13 13.20 9.17
C THR A 189 6.11 13.67 10.61
N ILE A 190 4.92 13.74 11.20
CA ILE A 190 4.73 14.09 12.62
C ILE A 190 4.12 12.88 13.32
N ALA A 191 4.75 12.43 14.41
CA ALA A 191 4.28 11.28 15.20
C ALA A 191 4.00 10.01 14.38
N GLY A 192 4.79 9.77 13.32
CA GLY A 192 4.69 8.62 12.43
C GLY A 192 3.65 8.75 11.32
N GLU A 193 2.95 9.88 11.22
CA GLU A 193 1.98 10.13 10.15
C GLU A 193 2.53 11.15 9.15
N GLU A 194 2.44 10.83 7.86
CA GLU A 194 2.78 11.75 6.78
C GLU A 194 1.65 12.75 6.60
N ILE A 195 2.00 14.05 6.59
CA ILE A 195 1.08 15.17 6.50
C ILE A 195 1.48 16.02 5.29
N GLU A 196 0.51 16.40 4.47
CA GLU A 196 0.71 17.39 3.39
C GLU A 196 0.70 18.80 3.97
N CYS A 197 1.75 19.57 3.69
CA CYS A 197 1.91 20.97 4.06
C CYS A 197 1.62 21.88 2.87
N GLU A 198 1.21 23.11 3.15
CA GLU A 198 0.95 24.12 2.10
C GLU A 198 2.23 24.58 1.40
N THR A 199 3.35 24.62 2.12
CA THR A 199 4.65 25.09 1.62
C THR A 199 5.80 24.28 2.22
N GLY A 200 7.02 24.53 1.75
CA GLY A 200 8.26 23.97 2.31
C GLY A 200 8.78 24.71 3.56
N ALA A 201 8.03 25.67 4.10
CA ALA A 201 8.43 26.38 5.30
C ALA A 201 8.48 25.43 6.51
N THR A 202 9.46 25.62 7.38
CA THR A 202 9.57 24.87 8.64
C THR A 202 8.31 25.07 9.49
N ILE A 203 7.74 23.97 9.95
CA ILE A 203 6.61 23.97 10.90
C ILE A 203 7.10 23.56 12.28
N ILE A 204 6.51 24.13 13.33
CA ILE A 204 6.81 23.78 14.73
C ILE A 204 5.63 22.96 15.27
N HIS A 205 5.90 21.75 15.76
CA HIS A 205 4.91 20.92 16.43
C HIS A 205 5.51 20.36 17.73
N LYS A 206 4.93 20.74 18.88
CA LYS A 206 5.40 20.36 20.23
C LYS A 206 6.91 20.63 20.41
N ASP A 207 7.32 21.86 20.11
CA ASP A 207 8.72 22.34 20.22
C ASP A 207 9.75 21.63 19.34
N VAL A 208 9.31 20.77 18.42
CA VAL A 208 10.15 20.15 17.40
C VAL A 208 9.90 20.84 16.06
N ALA A 209 10.97 21.27 15.41
CA ALA A 209 10.94 21.84 14.07
C ALA A 209 10.96 20.74 13.02
N TYR A 210 10.02 20.78 12.08
CA TYR A 210 9.92 19.87 10.95
C TYR A 210 10.04 20.67 9.66
N THR A 211 10.98 20.29 8.79
CA THR A 211 11.11 20.88 7.45
C THR A 211 10.47 19.95 6.44
N PRO A 212 9.36 20.36 5.78
CA PRO A 212 8.73 19.55 4.75
C PRO A 212 9.64 19.34 3.55
N ARG A 213 9.62 18.13 2.99
CA ARG A 213 10.29 17.78 1.73
C ARG A 213 9.31 17.93 0.58
N SER A 214 9.79 18.47 -0.53
CA SER A 214 9.02 18.60 -1.76
C SER A 214 8.98 17.27 -2.52
N ARG A 215 7.82 16.98 -3.11
CA ARG A 215 7.55 15.76 -3.89
C ARG A 215 6.87 16.14 -5.20
N THR A 216 7.16 15.40 -6.27
CA THR A 216 6.41 15.50 -7.53
C THR A 216 6.33 14.17 -8.29
N PHE A 217 5.36 14.08 -9.21
CA PHE A 217 5.27 13.03 -10.23
C PHE A 217 5.33 13.65 -11.62
N ILE A 218 6.23 13.14 -12.47
CA ILE A 218 6.30 13.48 -13.89
C ILE A 218 6.08 12.20 -14.71
N PRO A 219 4.93 12.04 -15.38
CA PRO A 219 4.65 10.90 -16.22
C PRO A 219 5.49 10.96 -17.50
N ALA A 220 5.96 9.80 -17.96
CA ALA A 220 6.69 9.64 -19.21
C ALA A 220 6.27 8.34 -19.91
N ARG A 221 6.15 8.42 -21.22
CA ARG A 221 5.71 7.36 -22.12
C ARG A 221 6.77 7.05 -23.17
N LEU A 222 6.53 5.99 -23.93
CA LEU A 222 7.42 5.59 -25.01
C LEU A 222 7.60 6.72 -26.03
N GLU A 223 6.55 7.49 -26.32
CA GLU A 223 6.58 8.65 -27.23
C GLU A 223 7.59 9.73 -26.81
N ASP A 224 7.89 9.83 -25.51
CA ASP A 224 8.86 10.77 -24.96
C ASP A 224 10.32 10.29 -25.14
N ASN A 225 10.51 9.13 -25.76
CA ASN A 225 11.81 8.54 -26.06
C ASN A 225 11.99 8.29 -27.57
N PRO A 226 12.51 9.29 -28.31
CA PRO A 226 12.70 9.19 -29.76
C PRO A 226 13.55 7.99 -30.20
N ASP A 227 14.59 7.65 -29.43
CA ASP A 227 15.51 6.56 -29.77
C ASP A 227 14.79 5.21 -29.72
N LEU A 228 14.03 4.96 -28.66
CA LEU A 228 13.32 3.69 -28.49
C LEU A 228 12.08 3.60 -29.39
N MET A 229 11.40 4.71 -29.67
CA MET A 229 10.29 4.77 -30.64
C MET A 229 10.69 4.25 -32.02
N ARG A 230 11.94 4.49 -32.45
CA ARG A 230 12.44 4.06 -33.77
C ARG A 230 12.70 2.56 -33.90
N THR A 231 12.70 1.82 -32.79
CA THR A 231 13.01 0.38 -32.77
C THR A 231 11.82 -0.54 -33.09
N GLY A 232 10.60 0.02 -33.11
CA GLY A 232 9.37 -0.76 -33.23
C GLY A 232 8.83 -1.31 -31.90
N TYR A 233 9.45 -0.98 -30.76
CA TYR A 233 9.03 -1.43 -29.42
C TYR A 233 7.56 -1.08 -29.07
N ALA A 234 6.99 -0.06 -29.72
CA ALA A 234 5.57 0.28 -29.57
C ALA A 234 4.66 -0.91 -29.90
N ALA A 235 4.95 -1.67 -30.97
CA ALA A 235 4.15 -2.83 -31.36
C ALA A 235 4.14 -3.92 -30.27
N THR A 236 5.28 -4.11 -29.59
CA THR A 236 5.38 -5.03 -28.45
C THR A 236 4.46 -4.60 -27.31
N LEU A 237 4.49 -3.32 -26.93
CA LEU A 237 3.63 -2.79 -25.86
C LEU A 237 2.14 -2.87 -26.22
N GLU A 238 1.76 -2.56 -27.46
CA GLU A 238 0.37 -2.65 -27.94
C GLU A 238 -0.17 -4.09 -27.93
N SER A 239 0.70 -5.09 -28.10
CA SER A 239 0.33 -6.50 -28.10
C SER A 239 0.14 -7.11 -26.71
N MET A 240 0.48 -6.38 -25.64
CA MET A 240 0.37 -6.91 -24.28
C MET A 240 -1.10 -7.13 -23.88
N PRO A 241 -1.41 -8.15 -23.05
CA PRO A 241 -2.74 -8.33 -22.49
C PRO A 241 -3.06 -7.26 -21.44
N GLU A 242 -4.34 -7.02 -21.18
CA GLU A 242 -4.75 -6.17 -20.05
C GLU A 242 -4.57 -6.89 -18.70
N PRO A 243 -4.32 -6.15 -17.61
CA PRO A 243 -3.96 -4.73 -17.54
C PRO A 243 -2.50 -4.36 -17.88
N LEU A 244 -1.62 -5.31 -18.21
CA LEU A 244 -0.20 -5.00 -18.49
C LEU A 244 -0.04 -3.97 -19.61
N ARG A 245 -0.91 -4.01 -20.62
CA ARG A 245 -0.97 -2.96 -21.65
C ARG A 245 -1.33 -1.61 -21.05
N SER A 246 -2.45 -1.47 -20.34
CA SER A 246 -2.83 -0.20 -19.69
C SER A 246 -1.71 0.36 -18.80
N MET A 247 -1.03 -0.50 -18.05
CA MET A 247 0.10 -0.12 -17.22
C MET A 247 1.31 0.32 -18.03
N LEU A 248 1.86 -0.57 -18.86
CA LEU A 248 3.17 -0.39 -19.48
C LEU A 248 3.11 0.47 -20.75
N ARG A 249 1.98 0.49 -21.45
CA ARG A 249 1.78 1.31 -22.66
C ARG A 249 1.28 2.71 -22.34
N HIS A 250 0.26 2.81 -21.49
CA HIS A 250 -0.46 4.07 -21.23
C HIS A 250 -0.05 4.73 -19.91
N GLY A 251 0.64 4.01 -19.04
CA GLY A 251 1.05 4.50 -17.74
C GLY A 251 -0.08 4.63 -16.75
N ASP A 252 -1.11 3.79 -16.88
CA ASP A 252 -2.23 3.79 -15.94
C ASP A 252 -1.77 3.25 -14.58
N MET A 253 -1.54 4.18 -13.65
CA MET A 253 -1.09 3.92 -12.28
C MET A 253 -2.09 3.10 -11.46
N MET A 254 -3.33 2.96 -11.93
CA MET A 254 -4.42 2.24 -11.25
C MET A 254 -4.82 0.94 -11.94
N ALA A 255 -4.30 0.65 -13.14
CA ALA A 255 -4.67 -0.52 -13.94
C ALA A 255 -4.20 -1.85 -13.34
N SER A 256 -3.15 -1.81 -12.53
CA SER A 256 -2.34 -2.96 -12.12
C SER A 256 -2.95 -3.93 -11.13
N ARG A 257 -4.21 -3.75 -10.76
CA ARG A 257 -4.94 -4.65 -9.88
C ARG A 257 -5.35 -5.94 -10.62
N GLN A 258 -4.38 -6.69 -11.17
CA GLN A 258 -4.60 -8.13 -11.37
C GLN A 258 -4.52 -8.76 -10.00
N ASP A 259 -5.61 -9.39 -9.60
CA ASP A 259 -5.66 -10.13 -8.36
C ASP A 259 -4.66 -11.29 -8.43
N ASP A 260 -3.93 -11.53 -7.33
CA ASP A 260 -3.10 -12.74 -7.23
C ASP A 260 -3.99 -13.97 -7.52
N ARG A 261 -3.45 -15.00 -8.18
CA ARG A 261 -4.23 -16.22 -8.50
C ARG A 261 -4.91 -16.82 -7.27
N TRP A 262 -4.29 -16.67 -6.11
CA TRP A 262 -4.77 -17.16 -4.82
C TRP A 262 -5.45 -16.10 -3.97
N GLN A 263 -5.60 -14.87 -4.46
CA GLN A 263 -6.31 -13.81 -3.76
C GLN A 263 -7.74 -14.23 -3.43
N LEU A 264 -8.14 -14.05 -2.18
CA LEU A 264 -9.45 -14.48 -1.71
C LEU A 264 -10.58 -13.59 -2.22
N VAL A 265 -10.45 -12.26 -2.06
CA VAL A 265 -11.46 -11.27 -2.48
C VAL A 265 -10.93 -10.54 -3.71
N PRO A 266 -11.57 -10.68 -4.89
CA PRO A 266 -11.18 -9.94 -6.08
C PRO A 266 -11.24 -8.42 -5.90
N THR A 267 -10.21 -7.69 -6.32
CA THR A 267 -10.13 -6.23 -6.19
C THR A 267 -11.29 -5.54 -6.92
N LYS A 268 -11.68 -6.07 -8.07
CA LYS A 268 -12.84 -5.57 -8.84
C LYS A 268 -14.12 -5.58 -8.00
N TRP A 269 -14.32 -6.60 -7.17
CA TRP A 269 -15.54 -6.72 -6.38
C TRP A 269 -15.61 -5.68 -5.26
N VAL A 270 -14.45 -5.33 -4.69
CA VAL A 270 -14.33 -4.24 -3.72
C VAL A 270 -14.62 -2.89 -4.39
N HIS A 271 -14.09 -2.63 -5.59
CA HIS A 271 -14.44 -1.40 -6.35
C HIS A 271 -15.93 -1.26 -6.61
N GLU A 272 -16.58 -2.34 -7.04
CA GLU A 272 -18.04 -2.33 -7.22
C GLU A 272 -18.78 -2.16 -5.88
N ALA A 273 -18.20 -2.61 -4.76
CA ALA A 273 -18.73 -2.34 -3.42
C ALA A 273 -18.59 -0.87 -3.01
N ASN A 274 -17.50 -0.20 -3.40
CA ASN A 274 -17.30 1.22 -3.16
C ASN A 274 -18.31 2.07 -3.92
N LYS A 275 -18.59 1.73 -5.18
CA LYS A 275 -19.65 2.39 -5.97
C LYS A 275 -21.02 2.23 -5.30
N ARG A 276 -21.35 1.02 -4.83
CA ARG A 276 -22.59 0.74 -4.08
C ARG A 276 -22.68 1.55 -2.80
N TRP A 277 -21.56 1.73 -2.10
CA TRP A 277 -21.51 2.51 -0.87
C TRP A 277 -21.80 3.99 -1.10
N LEU A 278 -21.24 4.59 -2.15
CA LEU A 278 -21.54 5.98 -2.49
C LEU A 278 -23.03 6.22 -2.72
N ALA A 279 -23.75 5.23 -3.24
CA ALA A 279 -25.20 5.30 -3.42
C ALA A 279 -26.02 5.06 -2.13
N ARG A 280 -25.45 4.41 -1.11
CA ARG A 280 -26.16 4.00 0.12
C ARG A 280 -25.75 4.79 1.37
N LYS A 281 -24.61 5.48 1.36
CA LYS A 281 -24.00 6.12 2.55
C LYS A 281 -24.91 7.08 3.30
N ASP A 282 -25.79 7.80 2.59
CA ASP A 282 -26.65 8.84 3.17
C ASP A 282 -27.91 8.24 3.85
N LYS A 283 -28.22 6.97 3.57
CA LYS A 283 -29.34 6.22 4.17
C LYS A 283 -28.92 4.76 4.35
N PRO A 284 -27.97 4.46 5.26
CA PRO A 284 -27.35 3.14 5.36
C PRO A 284 -28.32 2.04 5.84
N GLY A 285 -29.48 2.40 6.37
CA GLY A 285 -30.50 1.47 6.89
C GLY A 285 -30.31 1.15 8.37
N THR A 286 -31.05 0.16 8.86
CA THR A 286 -31.07 -0.26 10.27
C THR A 286 -29.71 -0.81 10.70
N LEU A 287 -29.22 -0.40 11.87
CA LEU A 287 -28.01 -0.97 12.49
C LEU A 287 -28.20 -2.46 12.75
N ARG A 288 -27.32 -3.30 12.20
CA ARG A 288 -27.48 -4.77 12.16
C ARG A 288 -26.47 -5.50 13.04
N SER A 289 -25.20 -5.13 12.94
CA SER A 289 -24.12 -5.77 13.69
C SER A 289 -22.87 -4.90 13.73
N LEU A 290 -21.98 -5.24 14.66
CA LEU A 290 -20.63 -4.69 14.78
C LEU A 290 -19.62 -5.82 14.69
N GLY A 291 -18.49 -5.54 14.05
CA GLY A 291 -17.30 -6.37 14.07
C GLY A 291 -16.14 -5.60 14.66
N VAL A 292 -15.42 -6.22 15.59
CA VAL A 292 -14.40 -5.56 16.40
C VAL A 292 -13.14 -6.41 16.37
N ASP A 293 -12.12 -5.94 15.66
CA ASP A 293 -10.77 -6.49 15.75
C ASP A 293 -9.99 -5.65 16.77
N VAL A 294 -9.49 -6.31 17.81
CA VAL A 294 -8.95 -5.66 19.01
C VAL A 294 -7.43 -5.68 18.97
N ALA A 295 -6.83 -4.49 19.07
CA ALA A 295 -5.41 -4.32 19.40
C ALA A 295 -5.28 -3.46 20.67
N MET A 296 -4.53 -3.94 21.66
CA MET A 296 -4.12 -3.12 22.83
C MET A 296 -2.61 -3.00 22.81
N MET A 297 -2.12 -1.78 22.99
CA MET A 297 -0.70 -1.46 22.99
C MET A 297 0.00 -1.80 21.65
N GLY A 298 1.20 -1.26 21.41
CA GLY A 298 1.97 -1.55 20.19
C GLY A 298 1.55 -0.77 18.94
N ALA A 299 1.99 -1.26 17.77
CA ALA A 299 1.85 -0.58 16.48
C ALA A 299 0.55 -0.93 15.72
N ASP A 300 -0.16 -1.98 16.14
CA ASP A 300 -1.43 -2.43 15.55
C ASP A 300 -2.60 -1.53 16.01
N GLN A 301 -3.75 -1.60 15.33
CA GLN A 301 -4.90 -0.73 15.59
C GLN A 301 -6.16 -1.50 15.95
N THR A 302 -6.97 -0.94 16.85
CA THR A 302 -8.34 -1.42 17.07
C THR A 302 -9.22 -0.88 15.94
N ALA A 303 -9.94 -1.78 15.27
CA ALA A 303 -10.84 -1.45 14.17
C ALA A 303 -12.28 -1.90 14.49
N ILE A 304 -13.25 -1.01 14.30
CA ILE A 304 -14.68 -1.30 14.47
C ILE A 304 -15.41 -1.06 13.14
N ALA A 305 -15.98 -2.13 12.59
CA ALA A 305 -16.84 -2.09 11.42
C ALA A 305 -18.31 -2.10 11.85
N VAL A 306 -19.04 -1.05 11.48
CA VAL A 306 -20.48 -0.91 11.72
C VAL A 306 -21.23 -1.41 10.50
N ARG A 307 -22.11 -2.41 10.65
CA ARG A 307 -22.91 -2.96 9.56
C ARG A 307 -24.37 -2.57 9.70
N HIS A 308 -24.94 -2.10 8.60
CA HIS A 308 -26.35 -1.79 8.45
C HIS A 308 -27.00 -2.69 7.40
N GLY A 309 -28.33 -2.83 7.47
CA GLY A 309 -29.14 -3.57 6.49
C GLY A 309 -30.29 -4.36 7.14
N GLU A 310 -31.16 -4.93 6.30
CA GLU A 310 -32.25 -5.81 6.73
C GLU A 310 -31.72 -7.19 7.18
N LYS A 311 -32.55 -7.94 7.93
CA LYS A 311 -32.16 -9.23 8.51
C LYS A 311 -32.23 -10.37 7.49
N GLU A 312 -33.36 -10.53 6.81
CA GLU A 312 -33.57 -11.53 5.77
C GLU A 312 -34.67 -11.05 4.79
N PRO A 313 -34.39 -11.00 3.47
CA PRO A 313 -33.06 -11.06 2.87
C PRO A 313 -32.19 -9.88 3.34
N GLU A 314 -30.86 -10.01 3.32
CA GLU A 314 -29.90 -8.98 3.80
C GLU A 314 -29.85 -7.71 2.91
N ARG A 315 -31.01 -7.10 2.61
CA ARG A 315 -31.16 -5.95 1.71
C ARG A 315 -30.48 -4.72 2.28
N GLY A 316 -29.86 -3.95 1.39
CA GLY A 316 -29.20 -2.70 1.75
C GLY A 316 -27.93 -2.90 2.59
N ALA A 317 -27.38 -4.12 2.66
CA ALA A 317 -26.16 -4.42 3.42
C ALA A 317 -25.05 -3.41 3.13
N THR A 318 -24.67 -2.64 4.16
CA THR A 318 -23.73 -1.51 4.04
C THR A 318 -22.84 -1.45 5.25
N ILE A 319 -21.52 -1.36 5.04
CA ILE A 319 -20.56 -1.06 6.09
C ILE A 319 -20.41 0.46 6.21
N GLY A 320 -20.52 1.02 7.41
CA GLY A 320 -20.25 2.43 7.70
C GLY A 320 -18.76 2.77 7.53
N ARG A 321 -18.37 4.03 7.77
CA ARG A 321 -16.94 4.36 7.87
C ARG A 321 -16.33 3.59 9.04
N ILE A 322 -15.17 2.97 8.82
CA ILE A 322 -14.52 2.16 9.86
C ILE A 322 -13.95 3.09 10.93
N VAL A 323 -14.23 2.78 12.19
CA VAL A 323 -13.61 3.48 13.32
C VAL A 323 -12.26 2.82 13.59
N LYS A 324 -11.18 3.60 13.45
CA LYS A 324 -9.80 3.15 13.67
C LYS A 324 -9.21 3.89 14.87
N ARG A 325 -8.58 3.16 15.79
CA ARG A 325 -7.87 3.73 16.95
C ARG A 325 -6.55 3.02 17.13
N LYS A 326 -5.47 3.77 17.34
CA LYS A 326 -4.14 3.19 17.59
C LYS A 326 -4.20 2.40 18.89
N GLY A 327 -3.47 1.28 19.00
CA GLY A 327 -3.47 0.45 20.22
C GLY A 327 -3.10 1.20 21.50
N LYS A 328 -2.32 2.29 21.39
CA LYS A 328 -2.00 3.20 22.52
C LYS A 328 -3.20 4.00 23.04
N ASP A 329 -4.19 4.27 22.18
CA ASP A 329 -5.40 5.02 22.50
C ASP A 329 -6.52 4.09 23.01
N THR A 330 -6.31 2.76 22.89
CA THR A 330 -7.15 1.69 23.46
C THR A 330 -6.29 0.77 24.35
N PRO A 331 -5.75 1.28 25.47
CA PRO A 331 -4.75 0.56 26.25
C PRO A 331 -5.30 -0.64 27.03
N ASP A 332 -6.61 -0.71 27.25
CA ASP A 332 -7.26 -1.74 28.06
C ASP A 332 -8.70 -2.06 27.59
N GLY A 333 -9.31 -3.08 28.21
CA GLY A 333 -10.67 -3.50 27.89
C GLY A 333 -11.74 -2.44 28.19
N GLN A 334 -11.52 -1.53 29.14
CA GLN A 334 -12.48 -0.47 29.46
C GLN A 334 -12.52 0.59 28.36
N ALA A 335 -11.35 0.99 27.85
CA ALA A 335 -11.24 1.92 26.73
C ALA A 335 -11.92 1.37 25.47
N ILE A 336 -11.79 0.07 25.21
CA ILE A 336 -12.48 -0.58 24.08
C ILE A 336 -13.99 -0.60 24.29
N VAL A 337 -14.48 -0.97 25.48
CA VAL A 337 -15.91 -0.97 25.75
C VAL A 337 -16.50 0.44 25.66
N ALA A 338 -15.81 1.46 26.16
CA ALA A 338 -16.21 2.86 26.00
C ALA A 338 -16.29 3.27 24.51
N LEU A 339 -15.31 2.82 23.70
CA LEU A 339 -15.32 3.05 22.26
C LEU A 339 -16.53 2.38 21.58
N LEU A 340 -16.84 1.14 21.95
CA LEU A 340 -18.03 0.43 21.45
C LEU A 340 -19.32 1.17 21.79
N MET A 341 -19.45 1.63 23.04
CA MET A 341 -20.59 2.41 23.51
C MET A 341 -20.77 3.69 22.68
N SER A 342 -19.71 4.46 22.47
CA SER A 342 -19.78 5.69 21.66
C SER A 342 -20.09 5.47 20.18
N THR A 343 -19.85 4.26 19.65
CA THR A 343 -20.02 3.96 18.22
C THR A 343 -21.43 3.44 17.90
N SER A 344 -22.16 2.88 18.86
CA SER A 344 -23.34 2.06 18.56
C SER A 344 -24.52 2.09 19.53
N TRP A 345 -24.41 2.84 20.63
CA TRP A 345 -25.53 3.03 21.56
C TRP A 345 -26.39 4.23 21.16
N GLY A 346 -27.71 4.10 21.29
CA GLY A 346 -28.64 5.23 21.14
C GLY A 346 -28.70 6.09 22.41
N GLU A 347 -29.41 7.23 22.34
CA GLU A 347 -29.61 8.16 23.47
C GLU A 347 -30.21 7.47 24.72
N ASP A 348 -30.92 6.35 24.53
CA ASP A 348 -31.58 5.56 25.58
C ASP A 348 -30.63 4.60 26.33
N GLY A 349 -29.35 4.51 25.95
CA GLY A 349 -28.36 3.69 26.66
C GLY A 349 -28.45 2.17 26.43
N GLU A 350 -29.26 1.69 25.48
CA GLU A 350 -29.38 0.26 25.14
C GLU A 350 -28.57 -0.16 23.90
N GLN A 351 -28.00 -1.37 23.95
CA GLN A 351 -27.24 -1.99 22.85
C GLN A 351 -28.19 -2.54 21.77
N LYS A 352 -28.22 -1.88 20.60
CA LYS A 352 -29.24 -2.14 19.55
C LYS A 352 -28.92 -3.30 18.61
N CYS A 353 -27.72 -3.89 18.66
CA CYS A 353 -27.32 -4.92 17.70
C CYS A 353 -26.29 -5.93 18.24
N GLN A 354 -26.06 -7.00 17.46
CA GLN A 354 -25.06 -8.02 17.74
C GLN A 354 -23.64 -7.47 17.54
N THR A 355 -22.76 -7.65 18.51
CA THR A 355 -21.36 -7.21 18.44
C THR A 355 -20.43 -8.41 18.51
N ASN A 356 -19.77 -8.73 17.40
CA ASN A 356 -18.78 -9.78 17.30
C ASN A 356 -17.38 -9.21 17.61
N ILE A 357 -16.72 -9.74 18.63
CA ILE A 357 -15.37 -9.31 19.06
C ILE A 357 -14.41 -10.47 18.86
N ASP A 358 -13.26 -10.23 18.21
CA ASP A 358 -12.18 -11.23 18.20
C ASP A 358 -11.68 -11.44 19.63
N ALA A 359 -11.92 -12.63 20.19
CA ALA A 359 -11.73 -12.93 21.60
C ALA A 359 -10.41 -13.65 21.89
N ILE A 360 -9.47 -13.68 20.93
CA ILE A 360 -8.14 -14.26 21.16
C ILE A 360 -7.23 -13.25 21.87
N GLY A 361 -6.53 -13.72 22.91
CA GLY A 361 -5.56 -12.93 23.66
C GLY A 361 -6.16 -11.68 24.28
N ILE A 362 -5.80 -10.52 23.71
CA ILE A 362 -6.12 -9.19 24.20
C ILE A 362 -7.63 -8.89 24.14
N GLY A 363 -8.33 -9.33 23.09
CA GLY A 363 -9.77 -9.08 22.95
C GLY A 363 -10.63 -9.76 24.02
N LYS A 364 -10.10 -10.77 24.71
CA LYS A 364 -10.75 -11.39 25.87
C LYS A 364 -11.01 -10.37 27.00
N SER A 365 -10.07 -9.45 27.23
CA SER A 365 -10.24 -8.43 28.29
C SER A 365 -11.44 -7.52 28.01
N ALA A 366 -11.65 -7.09 26.76
CA ALA A 366 -12.83 -6.29 26.38
C ALA A 366 -14.13 -7.08 26.57
N VAL A 367 -14.15 -8.38 26.22
CA VAL A 367 -15.30 -9.26 26.43
C VAL A 367 -15.62 -9.42 27.92
N ASP A 368 -14.61 -9.61 28.76
CA ASP A 368 -14.79 -9.80 30.20
C ASP A 368 -15.30 -8.52 30.86
N VAL A 369 -14.78 -7.34 30.48
CA VAL A 369 -15.31 -6.04 30.94
C VAL A 369 -16.75 -5.84 30.49
N ALA A 370 -17.08 -6.13 29.23
CA ALA A 370 -18.44 -6.00 28.72
C ALA A 370 -19.44 -6.88 29.48
N LYS A 371 -19.04 -8.09 29.87
CA LYS A 371 -19.85 -8.98 30.72
C LYS A 371 -20.05 -8.42 32.12
N VAL A 372 -19.00 -7.90 32.76
CA VAL A 372 -19.08 -7.27 34.09
C VAL A 372 -20.01 -6.06 34.08
N MET A 373 -19.97 -5.26 33.00
CA MET A 373 -20.86 -4.11 32.80
C MET A 373 -22.29 -4.51 32.40
N GLY A 374 -22.60 -5.80 32.26
CA GLY A 374 -23.93 -6.30 31.93
C GLY A 374 -24.37 -6.03 30.49
N LEU A 375 -23.43 -5.79 29.57
CA LEU A 375 -23.75 -5.55 28.16
C LEU A 375 -24.31 -6.83 27.51
N LYS A 376 -25.43 -6.69 26.80
CA LYS A 376 -26.14 -7.79 26.14
C LYS A 376 -25.80 -7.82 24.65
N ASN A 377 -25.81 -8.98 24.00
CA ASN A 377 -25.49 -9.15 22.56
C ASN A 377 -23.99 -9.01 22.19
N ILE A 378 -23.08 -9.21 23.15
CA ILE A 378 -21.65 -9.34 22.91
C ILE A 378 -21.31 -10.81 22.62
N ASN A 379 -20.78 -11.06 21.42
CA ASN A 379 -20.43 -12.39 20.93
C ASN A 379 -18.91 -12.52 20.80
N PRO A 380 -18.24 -13.27 21.71
CA PRO A 380 -16.82 -13.56 21.57
C PRO A 380 -16.60 -14.54 20.42
N ILE A 381 -15.77 -14.15 19.45
CA ILE A 381 -15.41 -14.98 18.29
C ILE A 381 -13.96 -15.40 18.45
N VAL A 382 -13.72 -16.71 18.55
CA VAL A 382 -12.37 -17.27 18.51
C VAL A 382 -12.08 -17.70 17.07
N VAL A 383 -11.38 -16.86 16.31
CA VAL A 383 -11.24 -17.02 14.86
C VAL A 383 -10.44 -18.26 14.44
N SER A 384 -9.64 -18.83 15.35
CA SER A 384 -8.87 -20.06 15.15
C SER A 384 -9.68 -21.35 15.36
N ASN A 385 -10.87 -21.28 15.97
CA ASN A 385 -11.71 -22.45 16.20
C ASN A 385 -12.20 -23.07 14.88
N SER A 386 -12.60 -24.34 14.95
CA SER A 386 -13.27 -25.01 13.84
C SER A 386 -14.60 -24.32 13.48
N SER A 387 -14.97 -24.38 12.20
CA SER A 387 -16.21 -23.77 11.70
C SER A 387 -17.16 -24.82 11.11
N HIS A 388 -18.42 -24.78 11.58
CA HIS A 388 -19.52 -25.55 11.00
C HIS A 388 -20.28 -24.79 9.93
N TRP A 389 -19.97 -23.51 9.71
CA TRP A 389 -20.60 -22.71 8.66
C TRP A 389 -20.27 -23.26 7.26
N ARG A 390 -21.25 -23.19 6.36
CA ARG A 390 -21.12 -23.56 4.94
C ARG A 390 -21.66 -22.44 4.08
N ASP A 391 -21.02 -22.19 2.94
CA ASP A 391 -21.59 -21.34 1.91
C ASP A 391 -22.79 -22.08 1.30
N PRO A 392 -24.02 -21.54 1.34
CA PRO A 392 -25.20 -22.20 0.79
C PRO A 392 -25.05 -22.56 -0.70
N ARG A 393 -24.21 -21.85 -1.46
CA ARG A 393 -23.92 -22.13 -2.87
C ARG A 393 -22.96 -23.30 -3.04
N PHE A 394 -22.14 -23.57 -2.03
CA PHE A 394 -21.13 -24.63 -2.04
C PHE A 394 -21.19 -25.43 -0.72
N PRO A 395 -22.29 -26.16 -0.45
CA PRO A 395 -22.55 -26.79 0.84
C PRO A 395 -21.53 -27.88 1.23
N ALA A 396 -20.85 -28.47 0.24
CA ALA A 396 -19.79 -29.46 0.45
C ALA A 396 -18.45 -28.85 0.90
N MET A 397 -18.26 -27.53 0.69
CA MET A 397 -17.00 -26.86 0.98
C MET A 397 -16.85 -26.61 2.48
N LYS A 398 -15.78 -27.16 3.06
CA LYS A 398 -15.39 -26.96 4.46
C LYS A 398 -14.35 -25.85 4.57
N PHE A 399 -14.28 -25.22 5.73
CA PHE A 399 -13.27 -24.22 6.07
C PHE A 399 -12.43 -24.71 7.24
N MET A 400 -11.13 -24.46 7.19
CA MET A 400 -10.19 -24.90 8.23
C MET A 400 -10.51 -24.30 9.61
N ASN A 401 -10.98 -23.05 9.65
CA ASN A 401 -11.31 -22.33 10.87
C ASN A 401 -12.37 -21.25 10.63
N VAL A 402 -12.82 -20.61 11.71
CA VAL A 402 -13.78 -19.49 11.68
C VAL A 402 -13.26 -18.33 10.84
N ARG A 403 -11.97 -18.00 10.92
CA ARG A 403 -11.36 -16.94 10.09
C ARG A 403 -11.55 -17.18 8.60
N ALA A 404 -11.22 -18.38 8.12
CA ALA A 404 -11.39 -18.74 6.72
C ALA A 404 -12.87 -18.66 6.29
N ALA A 405 -13.79 -19.10 7.15
CA ALA A 405 -15.21 -19.04 6.86
C ALA A 405 -15.77 -17.61 6.84
N MET A 406 -15.37 -16.74 7.78
CA MET A 406 -15.85 -15.34 7.82
C MET A 406 -15.33 -14.53 6.64
N MET A 407 -14.06 -14.71 6.26
CA MET A 407 -13.47 -14.05 5.10
C MET A 407 -14.11 -14.55 3.79
N TRP A 408 -14.41 -15.86 3.71
CA TRP A 408 -15.18 -16.40 2.59
C TRP A 408 -16.61 -15.86 2.52
N ARG A 409 -17.24 -15.63 3.68
CA ARG A 409 -18.57 -15.00 3.73
C ARG A 409 -18.52 -13.58 3.17
N VAL A 410 -17.51 -12.77 3.52
CA VAL A 410 -17.32 -11.44 2.92
C VAL A 410 -17.16 -11.55 1.41
N ARG A 411 -16.29 -12.44 0.92
CA ARG A 411 -16.13 -12.73 -0.51
C ARG A 411 -17.49 -13.02 -1.16
N SER A 412 -18.31 -13.85 -0.54
CA SER A 412 -19.62 -14.26 -1.04
C SER A 412 -20.63 -13.11 -1.11
N LEU A 413 -20.60 -12.20 -0.13
CA LEU A 413 -21.46 -11.02 -0.10
C LEU A 413 -21.06 -9.93 -1.11
N LEU A 414 -19.81 -9.97 -1.59
CA LEU A 414 -19.28 -9.07 -2.61
C LEU A 414 -19.45 -9.60 -4.03
N ASP A 415 -19.59 -10.92 -4.16
CA ASP A 415 -19.71 -11.64 -5.42
C ASP A 415 -20.89 -11.11 -6.26
N PRO A 416 -20.66 -10.64 -7.51
CA PRO A 416 -21.72 -10.25 -8.43
C PRO A 416 -22.73 -11.36 -8.70
N GLU A 417 -22.35 -12.62 -8.54
CA GLU A 417 -23.22 -13.80 -8.72
C GLU A 417 -23.69 -14.38 -7.37
N GLY A 418 -23.33 -13.76 -6.25
CA GLY A 418 -23.63 -14.25 -4.89
C GLY A 418 -25.06 -14.07 -4.40
N GLY A 419 -25.90 -13.36 -5.16
CA GLY A 419 -27.30 -13.12 -4.83
C GLY A 419 -27.88 -11.89 -5.53
N PRO A 420 -29.14 -11.54 -5.20
CA PRO A 420 -29.81 -10.35 -5.74
C PRO A 420 -28.97 -9.07 -5.52
N PRO A 421 -28.92 -8.13 -6.49
CA PRO A 421 -28.12 -6.90 -6.39
C PRO A 421 -28.31 -6.10 -5.10
N GLU A 422 -29.52 -6.12 -4.54
CA GLU A 422 -29.88 -5.40 -3.32
C GLU A 422 -29.28 -5.99 -2.04
N THR A 423 -28.90 -7.27 -2.02
CA THR A 423 -28.27 -7.92 -0.85
C THR A 423 -26.75 -7.81 -0.85
N ARG A 424 -26.15 -7.42 -1.99
CA ARG A 424 -24.69 -7.34 -2.12
C ARG A 424 -24.13 -6.25 -1.20
N LEU A 425 -23.04 -6.55 -0.49
CA LEU A 425 -22.43 -5.70 0.54
C LEU A 425 -21.75 -4.44 -0.01
N ALA A 426 -22.19 -3.26 0.44
CA ALA A 426 -21.53 -1.99 0.14
C ALA A 426 -20.40 -1.69 1.14
N LEU A 427 -19.23 -1.28 0.65
CA LEU A 427 -18.04 -1.01 1.46
C LEU A 427 -17.56 0.44 1.28
N PRO A 428 -17.17 1.16 2.35
CA PRO A 428 -16.66 2.53 2.22
C PRO A 428 -15.39 2.57 1.36
N PRO A 429 -15.19 3.60 0.52
CA PRO A 429 -13.95 3.81 -0.21
C PRO A 429 -12.83 4.17 0.78
N ASP A 430 -12.13 3.15 1.25
CA ASP A 430 -11.04 3.24 2.21
C ASP A 430 -9.86 2.41 1.65
N PRO A 431 -8.71 3.05 1.31
CA PRO A 431 -7.56 2.36 0.73
C PRO A 431 -7.01 1.23 1.62
N GLU A 432 -7.07 1.39 2.94
CA GLU A 432 -6.59 0.37 3.86
C GLU A 432 -7.56 -0.82 3.91
N LEU A 433 -8.87 -0.57 3.93
CA LEU A 433 -9.87 -1.64 3.83
C LEU A 433 -9.74 -2.42 2.52
N MET A 434 -9.48 -1.72 1.41
CA MET A 434 -9.22 -2.35 0.11
C MET A 434 -8.05 -3.32 0.25
N ALA A 435 -6.89 -2.83 0.69
CA ALA A 435 -5.68 -3.62 0.85
C ALA A 435 -5.88 -4.80 1.82
N ASP A 436 -6.61 -4.62 2.92
CA ASP A 436 -6.85 -5.67 3.92
C ASP A 436 -7.74 -6.79 3.39
N LEU A 437 -8.71 -6.48 2.54
CA LEU A 437 -9.60 -7.49 1.93
C LEU A 437 -8.94 -8.20 0.74
N THR A 438 -8.06 -7.51 0.00
CA THR A 438 -7.41 -8.06 -1.20
C THR A 438 -6.06 -8.72 -0.91
N ALA A 439 -5.42 -8.46 0.23
CA ALA A 439 -4.17 -9.11 0.59
C ALA A 439 -4.29 -10.63 0.89
N PRO A 440 -5.32 -11.13 1.60
CA PRO A 440 -5.38 -12.52 2.03
C PRO A 440 -5.46 -13.51 0.87
N ARG A 441 -4.56 -14.51 0.88
CA ARG A 441 -4.59 -15.61 -0.08
C ARG A 441 -5.32 -16.84 0.49
N TYR A 442 -5.92 -17.66 -0.37
CA TYR A 442 -6.52 -18.93 0.01
C TYR A 442 -5.78 -20.14 -0.58
N SER A 443 -5.87 -21.27 0.10
CA SER A 443 -5.35 -22.55 -0.37
C SER A 443 -6.32 -23.68 -0.02
N MET A 444 -6.38 -24.70 -0.88
CA MET A 444 -7.14 -25.91 -0.60
C MET A 444 -6.27 -26.89 0.16
N LYS A 445 -6.69 -27.27 1.37
CA LYS A 445 -6.04 -28.30 2.19
C LYS A 445 -6.98 -29.50 2.34
N VAL A 446 -6.45 -30.65 2.77
CA VAL A 446 -7.23 -31.88 3.00
C VAL A 446 -8.42 -31.64 3.96
N GLY A 447 -8.25 -30.74 4.94
CA GLY A 447 -9.29 -30.38 5.91
C GLY A 447 -10.30 -29.33 5.44
N GLY A 448 -10.11 -28.72 4.27
CA GLY A 448 -10.95 -27.63 3.74
C GLY A 448 -10.15 -26.44 3.24
N LEU A 449 -10.87 -25.38 2.87
CA LEU A 449 -10.28 -24.11 2.45
C LEU A 449 -9.61 -23.43 3.64
N ALA A 450 -8.35 -23.08 3.46
CA ALA A 450 -7.56 -22.28 4.39
C ALA A 450 -7.38 -20.87 3.81
N VAL A 451 -7.39 -19.87 4.69
CA VAL A 451 -6.93 -18.51 4.37
C VAL A 451 -5.58 -18.32 5.05
N GLU A 452 -4.65 -17.67 4.35
CA GLU A 452 -3.31 -17.27 4.82
C GLU A 452 -3.39 -16.67 6.23
N SER A 453 -2.48 -17.05 7.13
CA SER A 453 -2.54 -16.64 8.54
C SER A 453 -2.29 -15.14 8.70
N LYS A 454 -2.68 -14.56 9.85
CA LYS A 454 -2.42 -13.13 10.12
C LYS A 454 -0.92 -12.88 10.18
N GLU A 455 -0.16 -13.82 10.73
CA GLU A 455 1.29 -13.81 10.84
C GLU A 455 1.96 -13.82 9.46
N ASP A 456 1.59 -14.75 8.58
CA ASP A 456 2.16 -14.85 7.22
C ASP A 456 1.84 -13.60 6.38
N ILE A 457 0.61 -13.07 6.49
CA ILE A 457 0.24 -11.83 5.81
C ILE A 457 1.12 -10.69 6.33
N ARG A 458 1.28 -10.56 7.66
CA ARG A 458 2.11 -9.52 8.27
C ARG A 458 3.58 -9.61 7.86
N GLU A 459 4.14 -10.81 7.78
CA GLU A 459 5.50 -11.02 7.26
C GLU A 459 5.63 -10.59 5.80
N ARG A 460 4.58 -10.84 4.98
CA ARG A 460 4.58 -10.52 3.56
C ARG A 460 4.35 -9.03 3.26
N ILE A 461 3.37 -8.40 3.90
CA ILE A 461 2.95 -7.02 3.60
C ILE A 461 3.46 -5.99 4.63
N GLY A 462 4.12 -6.44 5.69
CA GLY A 462 4.72 -5.59 6.73
C GLY A 462 3.76 -5.00 7.76
N ARG A 463 2.48 -5.38 7.73
CA ARG A 463 1.44 -4.89 8.67
C ARG A 463 0.26 -5.88 8.82
N SER A 464 -0.53 -5.71 9.87
CA SER A 464 -1.75 -6.50 10.15
C SER A 464 -2.94 -6.04 9.30
N THR A 465 -3.95 -6.92 9.11
CA THR A 465 -5.18 -6.67 8.31
C THR A 465 -6.41 -6.34 9.15
N ASP A 466 -6.22 -5.55 10.20
CA ASP A 466 -7.20 -5.31 11.27
C ASP A 466 -8.55 -4.78 10.74
N VAL A 467 -8.52 -3.93 9.70
CA VAL A 467 -9.72 -3.30 9.12
C VAL A 467 -10.55 -4.33 8.35
N GLY A 468 -9.88 -5.20 7.58
CA GLY A 468 -10.53 -6.29 6.85
C GLY A 468 -11.13 -7.35 7.76
N ASP A 469 -10.39 -7.76 8.80
CA ASP A 469 -10.85 -8.72 9.79
C ASP A 469 -12.05 -8.16 10.60
N ALA A 470 -12.06 -6.86 10.96
CA ALA A 470 -13.22 -6.23 11.58
C ALA A 470 -14.47 -6.28 10.69
N VAL A 471 -14.33 -6.04 9.37
CA VAL A 471 -15.45 -6.19 8.41
C VAL A 471 -15.93 -7.64 8.33
N ALA A 472 -15.02 -8.61 8.35
CA ALA A 472 -15.37 -10.02 8.36
C ALA A 472 -16.15 -10.43 9.61
N LEU A 473 -15.74 -9.93 10.78
CA LEU A 473 -16.48 -10.09 12.04
C LEU A 473 -17.87 -9.45 11.96
N ALA A 474 -18.00 -8.24 11.39
CA ALA A 474 -19.30 -7.58 11.26
C ALA A 474 -20.25 -8.35 10.34
N CYS A 475 -19.71 -9.01 9.32
CA CYS A 475 -20.46 -9.85 8.40
C CYS A 475 -20.76 -11.25 8.94
N TRP A 476 -20.11 -11.66 10.03
CA TRP A 476 -20.17 -13.03 10.53
C TRP A 476 -21.50 -13.36 11.21
N VAL A 477 -22.07 -14.52 10.83
CA VAL A 477 -23.23 -15.12 11.48
C VAL A 477 -22.80 -16.47 12.03
N GLN A 478 -22.97 -16.67 13.32
CA GLN A 478 -22.63 -17.94 13.95
C GLN A 478 -23.65 -18.98 13.49
N ALA A 479 -23.18 -20.07 12.89
CA ALA A 479 -24.06 -21.21 12.57
C ALA A 479 -24.56 -21.80 13.89
N GLN A 480 -25.89 -21.84 14.10
CA GLN A 480 -26.43 -22.66 15.18
C GLN A 480 -26.17 -24.14 14.85
N PRO A 481 -25.80 -24.98 15.83
CA PRO A 481 -25.80 -26.42 15.61
C PRO A 481 -27.20 -26.83 15.15
N VAL A 482 -27.28 -27.56 14.04
CA VAL A 482 -28.53 -28.19 13.62
C VAL A 482 -28.91 -29.15 14.74
N VAL A 483 -29.90 -28.78 15.54
CA VAL A 483 -30.52 -29.70 16.49
C VAL A 483 -31.17 -30.76 15.61
N ALA A 484 -30.59 -31.96 15.59
CA ALA A 484 -31.24 -33.11 15.01
C ALA A 484 -32.55 -33.29 15.79
N ILE A 485 -33.68 -33.00 15.14
CA ILE A 485 -34.97 -33.41 15.63
C ILE A 485 -34.97 -34.93 15.50
N VAL A 486 -34.84 -35.61 16.64
CA VAL A 486 -34.99 -37.07 16.76
C VAL A 486 -36.47 -37.42 16.62
#